data_AF-A0A0S9RY79-F1
#
_entry.id   AF-A0A0S9RY79-F1
#
_cell.length_a   1.000
_cell.length_b   1.000
_cell.length_c   1.000
_cell.angle_alpha   90.00
_cell.angle_beta   90.00
_cell.angle_gamma   90.00
#
_symmetry.space_group_name_H-M   'P 1'
#
loop_
_entity.id
_entity.type
_entity.pdbx_description
1 polymer ?
#
loop_
_entity_poly.entity_id
_entity_poly.type
_entity_poly.pdbx_seq_one_letter_code
_entity_poly.pdbx_strand_id
1 'polypeptide(L)'
;MPPDATELTGLARRRAIAIGNANWFRAVAWKALRDGSPNAGVRAANARAAARIVLRQARRDALVNRITSEALAYDRPAILPATLPESL
;
A
#
# COMPACT_ATOMS: atom_id res chain seq x y z
N MET A 1 10.91 20.40 -1.22
CA MET A 1 11.37 19.13 -1.81
C MET A 1 10.17 18.21 -2.00
N PRO A 2 9.90 17.72 -3.24
CA PRO A 2 8.89 16.67 -3.45
C PRO A 2 9.30 15.40 -2.66
N PRO A 3 8.36 14.53 -2.27
CA PRO A 3 8.73 13.25 -1.66
C PRO A 3 9.69 12.51 -2.58
N ASP A 4 10.78 11.98 -2.03
CA ASP A 4 11.82 11.29 -2.79
C ASP A 4 11.18 10.22 -3.69
N ALA A 5 11.62 10.14 -4.95
CA ALA A 5 11.13 9.15 -5.91
C ALA A 5 11.21 7.71 -5.37
N THR A 6 12.08 7.47 -4.39
CA THR A 6 12.24 6.23 -3.62
C THR A 6 11.00 5.88 -2.76
N GLU A 7 10.32 6.85 -2.15
CA GLU A 7 9.06 6.62 -1.41
C GLU A 7 7.89 6.30 -2.35
N LEU A 8 7.82 7.01 -3.48
CA LEU A 8 6.78 6.77 -4.50
C LEU A 8 6.94 5.39 -5.14
N THR A 9 8.17 4.96 -5.42
CA THR A 9 8.46 3.61 -5.91
C THR A 9 8.20 2.54 -4.84
N GLY A 10 8.48 2.81 -3.56
CA GLY A 10 8.19 1.92 -2.45
C GLY A 10 6.69 1.64 -2.28
N LEU A 11 5.86 2.68 -2.26
CA LEU A 11 4.40 2.52 -2.09
C LEU A 11 3.76 1.85 -3.31
N ALA A 12 4.14 2.25 -4.53
CA ALA A 12 3.65 1.62 -5.76
C ALA A 12 4.02 0.13 -5.81
N ARG A 13 5.26 -0.22 -5.41
CA ARG A 13 5.73 -1.61 -5.33
C ARG A 13 4.92 -2.40 -4.30
N ARG A 14 4.66 -1.86 -3.11
CA ARG A 14 3.84 -2.53 -2.07
C ARG A 14 2.41 -2.80 -2.57
N ARG A 15 1.81 -1.85 -3.29
CA ARG A 15 0.48 -2.03 -3.92
C ARG A 15 0.51 -3.14 -4.97
N ALA A 16 1.51 -3.15 -5.85
CA ALA A 16 1.65 -4.18 -6.87
C ALA A 16 1.80 -5.58 -6.25
N ILE A 17 2.63 -5.73 -5.21
CA ILE A 17 2.78 -6.97 -4.46
C ILE A 17 1.46 -7.42 -3.83
N ALA A 18 0.73 -6.50 -3.19
CA ALA A 18 -0.55 -6.82 -2.57
C ALA A 18 -1.60 -7.31 -3.59
N ILE A 19 -1.65 -6.69 -4.77
CA ILE A 19 -2.52 -7.12 -5.88
C ILE A 19 -2.11 -8.52 -6.38
N GLY A 20 -0.81 -8.74 -6.58
CA GLY A 20 -0.26 -10.04 -6.98
C GLY A 20 -0.63 -11.16 -5.98
N ASN A 21 -0.41 -10.91 -4.70
CA ASN A 21 -0.78 -11.85 -3.63
C ASN A 21 -2.28 -12.12 -3.60
N ALA A 22 -3.11 -11.09 -3.71
CA ALA A 22 -4.57 -11.26 -3.74
C ALA A 22 -5.03 -12.11 -4.94
N ASN A 23 -4.42 -11.91 -6.11
CA ASN A 23 -4.72 -12.71 -7.30
C ASN A 23 -4.27 -14.15 -7.13
N TRP A 24 -3.09 -14.38 -6.57
CA TRP A 24 -2.60 -15.71 -6.23
C TRP A 24 -3.55 -16.43 -5.26
N PHE A 25 -3.97 -15.78 -4.17
CA PHE A 25 -4.94 -16.36 -3.23
C PHE A 25 -6.29 -16.67 -3.88
N ARG A 26 -6.78 -15.82 -4.77
CA ARG A 26 -8.01 -16.11 -5.54
C ARG A 26 -7.83 -17.35 -6.41
N ALA A 27 -6.69 -17.48 -7.10
CA ALA A 27 -6.39 -18.67 -7.89
C ALA A 27 -6.32 -19.94 -7.03
N VAL A 28 -5.73 -19.86 -5.84
CA VAL A 28 -5.73 -20.96 -4.85
C VAL A 28 -7.15 -21.33 -4.44
N ALA A 29 -8.03 -20.34 -4.21
CA ALA A 29 -9.43 -20.61 -3.88
C ALA A 29 -10.16 -21.34 -5.02
N TRP A 30 -9.91 -20.94 -6.27
CA TRP A 30 -10.47 -21.62 -7.44
C TRP A 30 -9.96 -23.06 -7.59
N LYS A 31 -8.64 -23.26 -7.41
CA LYS A 31 -8.03 -24.59 -7.44
C LYS A 31 -8.61 -25.49 -6.33
N ALA A 32 -8.77 -24.93 -5.12
CA ALA A 32 -9.28 -25.67 -3.98
C ALA A 32 -10.70 -26.23 -4.18
N LEU A 33 -11.52 -25.55 -4.97
CA LEU A 33 -12.87 -26.02 -5.30
C LEU A 33 -12.89 -27.10 -6.39
N ARG A 34 -11.78 -27.31 -7.12
CA ARG A 34 -11.70 -28.23 -8.26
C ARG A 34 -10.87 -29.48 -7.98
N ASP A 35 -10.03 -29.45 -6.96
CA ASP A 35 -9.10 -30.54 -6.67
C ASP A 35 -9.72 -31.73 -5.92
N GLY A 36 -11.01 -31.67 -5.57
CA GLY A 36 -11.75 -32.76 -4.92
C GLY A 36 -11.28 -33.11 -3.50
N SER A 37 -10.37 -32.32 -2.94
CA SER A 37 -9.77 -32.64 -1.64
C SER A 37 -10.68 -32.24 -0.47
N PRO A 38 -10.52 -32.89 0.71
CA PRO A 38 -11.37 -32.63 1.87
C PRO A 38 -11.42 -31.14 2.24
N ASN A 39 -12.57 -30.69 2.72
CA ASN A 39 -12.79 -29.31 3.18
C ASN A 39 -12.54 -28.23 2.11
N ALA A 40 -12.72 -28.55 0.82
CA ALA A 40 -12.56 -27.63 -0.32
C ALA A 40 -13.22 -26.26 -0.10
N GLY A 41 -14.46 -26.23 0.41
CA GLY A 41 -15.19 -25.00 0.71
C GLY A 41 -14.48 -24.12 1.76
N VAL A 42 -14.00 -24.70 2.85
CA VAL A 42 -13.29 -24.00 3.92
C VAL A 42 -11.95 -23.45 3.41
N ARG A 43 -11.18 -24.26 2.67
CA ARG A 43 -9.90 -23.79 2.10
C ARG A 43 -10.11 -22.64 1.12
N ALA A 44 -11.12 -22.74 0.27
CA ALA A 44 -11.46 -21.67 -0.68
C ALA A 44 -11.94 -20.40 0.04
N ALA A 45 -12.72 -20.53 1.11
CA ALA A 45 -13.12 -19.40 1.96
C ALA A 45 -11.91 -18.74 2.63
N ASN A 46 -11.01 -19.52 3.21
CA ASN A 46 -9.78 -19.04 3.85
C ASN A 46 -8.88 -18.30 2.86
N ALA A 47 -8.68 -18.85 1.66
CA ALA A 47 -7.90 -18.20 0.61
C ALA A 47 -8.53 -16.85 0.17
N ARG A 48 -9.87 -16.80 0.00
CA ARG A 48 -10.57 -15.53 -0.28
C ARG A 48 -10.45 -14.53 0.88
N ALA A 49 -10.50 -15.00 2.12
CA ALA A 49 -10.31 -14.17 3.30
C ALA A 49 -8.90 -13.58 3.34
N ALA A 50 -7.87 -14.40 3.08
CA ALA A 50 -6.48 -13.95 2.98
C ALA A 50 -6.30 -12.87 1.89
N ALA A 51 -6.89 -13.07 0.71
CA ALA A 51 -6.88 -12.06 -0.36
C ALA A 51 -7.48 -10.72 0.12
N ARG A 52 -8.61 -10.76 0.85
CA ARG A 52 -9.24 -9.56 1.40
C ARG A 52 -8.37 -8.89 2.46
N ILE A 53 -7.73 -9.66 3.33
CA ILE A 53 -6.85 -9.15 4.39
C ILE A 53 -5.67 -8.40 3.77
N VAL A 54 -4.99 -9.01 2.78
CA VAL A 54 -3.85 -8.37 2.10
C VAL A 54 -4.24 -7.04 1.45
N LEU A 55 -5.38 -6.99 0.75
CA LEU A 55 -5.86 -5.75 0.13
C LEU A 55 -6.23 -4.68 1.19
N ARG A 56 -6.85 -5.09 2.30
CA ARG A 56 -7.17 -4.18 3.41
C ARG A 56 -5.90 -3.61 4.04
N GLN A 57 -4.88 -4.44 4.25
CA GLN A 57 -3.60 -4.02 4.79
C GLN A 57 -2.93 -3.00 3.86
N ALA A 58 -2.82 -3.29 2.57
CA ALA A 58 -2.21 -2.38 1.61
C ALA A 58 -2.96 -1.03 1.52
N ARG A 59 -4.29 -1.04 1.66
CA ARG A 59 -5.08 0.20 1.74
C ARG A 59 -4.80 0.99 3.01
N ARG A 60 -4.67 0.30 4.15
CA ARG A 60 -4.31 0.93 5.43
C ARG A 60 -2.92 1.55 5.37
N ASP A 61 -1.93 0.83 4.84
CA ASP A 61 -0.56 1.31 4.69
C ASP A 61 -0.51 2.56 3.78
N ALA A 62 -1.27 2.55 2.68
CA ALA A 62 -1.37 3.71 1.81
C ALA A 62 -1.99 4.94 2.48
N LEU A 63 -2.99 4.74 3.36
CA LEU A 63 -3.59 5.82 4.13
C LEU A 63 -2.62 6.37 5.17
N VAL A 64 -1.94 5.49 5.92
CA VAL A 64 -0.95 5.89 6.93
C VAL A 64 0.18 6.68 6.26
N ASN A 65 0.76 6.16 5.18
CA ASN A 65 1.81 6.88 4.45
C ASN A 65 1.35 8.27 4.01
N ARG A 66 0.11 8.40 3.50
CA ARG A 66 -0.44 9.71 3.14
C ARG A 66 -0.50 10.66 4.33
N ILE A 67 -1.08 10.23 5.45
CA ILE A 67 -1.19 11.04 6.67
C ILE A 67 0.19 11.46 7.17
N THR A 68 1.14 10.54 7.19
CA THR A 68 2.52 10.83 7.60
C THR A 68 3.20 11.83 6.66
N SER A 69 3.06 11.67 5.34
CA SER A 69 3.61 12.63 4.37
C SER A 69 2.98 14.03 4.51
N GLU A 70 1.66 14.10 4.73
CA GLU A 70 0.96 15.38 4.97
C GLU A 70 1.42 16.05 6.28
N ALA A 71 1.57 15.28 7.36
CA ALA A 71 2.08 15.79 8.64
C ALA A 71 3.52 16.30 8.54
N LEU A 72 4.40 15.55 7.86
CA LEU A 72 5.78 15.96 7.61
C LEU A 72 5.88 17.20 6.71
N ALA A 73 4.94 17.38 5.79
CA ALA A 73 4.86 18.59 4.98
C ALA A 73 4.41 19.82 5.80
N TYR A 74 3.52 19.63 6.77
CA TYR A 74 3.06 20.68 7.68
C TYR A 74 4.15 21.12 8.66
N ASP A 75 4.92 20.18 9.21
CA ASP A 75 5.99 20.46 10.18
C ASP A 75 7.27 21.05 9.54
N ARG A 76 7.32 21.14 8.21
CA ARG A 76 8.44 21.77 7.50
C ARG A 76 8.34 23.29 7.64
N PRO A 77 9.26 23.97 8.37
CA PRO A 77 9.24 25.42 8.43
C PRO A 77 9.39 25.98 7.01
N ALA A 78 8.57 26.96 6.67
CA ALA A 78 8.75 27.74 5.46
C ALA A 78 10.20 28.24 5.46
N ILE A 79 11.03 27.72 4.55
CA ILE A 79 12.29 28.37 4.23
C ILE A 79 11.85 29.69 3.61
N LEU A 80 11.71 30.72 4.44
CA LEU A 80 11.58 32.10 3.99
C LEU A 80 12.76 32.32 3.04
N PRO A 81 12.53 32.77 1.79
CA PRO A 81 13.64 33.21 0.96
C PRO A 81 14.39 34.27 1.76
N ALA A 82 15.69 34.05 1.97
CA ALA A 82 16.57 35.02 2.59
C ALA A 82 16.27 36.37 1.96
N THR A 83 15.76 37.29 2.78
CA THR A 83 15.46 38.67 2.41
C THR A 83 16.65 39.22 1.63
N LEU A 84 16.41 39.66 0.40
CA LEU A 84 17.38 40.42 -0.37
C LEU A 84 17.91 41.57 0.50
N PRO A 85 19.22 41.86 0.50
CA PRO A 85 19.73 43.02 1.21
C PRO A 85 19.09 44.27 0.60
N GLU A 86 18.37 45.04 1.42
CA GLU A 86 18.01 46.43 1.10
C GLU A 86 19.31 47.16 0.74
N SER A 87 19.44 47.46 -0.54
CA SER A 87 20.37 48.45 -1.04
C SER A 87 19.55 49.71 -1.25
N LEU A 88 19.80 50.75 -0.44
CA LEU A 88 19.98 52.15 -0.82
C LEU A 88 20.28 52.98 0.44
#